data_AF-A0A5B8VKB9-F1
#
_entry.id   AF-A0A5B8VKB9-F1
#
_cell.length_a   1.000
_cell.length_b   1.000
_cell.length_c   1.000
_cell.angle_alpha   90.00
_cell.angle_beta   90.00
_cell.angle_gamma   90.00
#
_symmetry.space_group_name_H-M   'P 1'
#
loop_
_entity.id
_entity.type
_entity.pdbx_description
1 polymer ?
#
loop_
_entity_poly.entity_id
_entity_poly.type
_entity_poly.pdbx_seq_one_letter_code
_entity_poly.pdbx_strand_id
1 'polypeptide(L)'
;MSPEQMQQVTQRWINWITELDKAGQLADRGNRLKKAGKVVRPEGLVTDGPYVELKEAIGGFIVVKADDLDAAAAMAKGCPIFSFGGNVEVREIDVL
;
A
#
# COMPACT_ATOMS: atom_id res chain seq x y z
N MET A 1 15.42 13.80 2.97
CA MET A 1 16.16 12.55 3.30
C MET A 1 17.43 12.52 2.48
N SER A 2 18.54 12.05 3.05
CA SER A 2 19.76 11.82 2.27
C SER A 2 19.55 10.69 1.26
N PRO A 3 20.38 10.60 0.20
CA PRO A 3 20.37 9.46 -0.72
C PRO A 3 20.48 8.10 -0.02
N GLU A 4 21.32 8.00 1.01
CA GLU A 4 21.50 6.78 1.80
C GLU A 4 20.22 6.39 2.55
N GLN A 5 19.54 7.37 3.15
CA GLN A 5 18.26 7.14 3.82
C GLN A 5 17.19 6.65 2.84
N MET A 6 17.16 7.17 1.61
CA MET A 6 16.24 6.69 0.57
C MET A 6 16.57 5.26 0.11
N GLN A 7 17.84 4.92 0.00
CA GLN A 7 18.27 3.55 -0.32
C GLN A 7 17.88 2.57 0.78
N GLN A 8 18.12 2.91 2.05
CA GLN A 8 17.73 2.06 3.18
C GLN A 8 16.22 1.80 3.21
N VAL A 9 15.41 2.83 2.95
CA VAL A 9 13.96 2.68 2.85
C VAL A 9 13.59 1.75 1.71
N THR A 10 14.18 1.95 0.53
CA THR A 10 13.93 1.11 -0.64
C THR A 10 14.27 -0.35 -0.33
N GLN A 11 15.39 -0.59 0.35
CA GLN A 11 15.78 -1.94 0.75
C GLN A 11 14.81 -2.55 1.76
N ARG A 12 14.28 -1.78 2.72
CA ARG A 12 13.25 -2.27 3.66
C ARG A 12 11.99 -2.71 2.92
N TRP A 13 11.56 -1.94 1.92
CA TRP A 13 10.43 -2.32 1.05
C TRP A 13 10.70 -3.61 0.30
N ILE A 14 11.86 -3.72 -0.33
CA ILE A 14 12.26 -4.93 -1.08
C ILE A 14 12.27 -6.15 -0.14
N ASN A 15 12.90 -6.03 1.03
CA ASN A 15 13.00 -7.12 1.98
C ASN A 15 11.63 -7.56 2.47
N TRP A 16 10.78 -6.63 2.91
CA TRP A 16 9.45 -6.96 3.42
C TRP A 16 8.59 -7.70 2.39
N ILE A 17 8.54 -7.20 1.15
CA ILE A 17 7.79 -7.88 0.07
C ILE A 17 8.41 -9.25 -0.26
N THR A 18 9.74 -9.36 -0.24
CA THR A 18 10.43 -10.61 -0.52
C THR A 18 10.16 -11.68 0.54
N GLU A 19 10.08 -11.30 1.81
CA GLU A 19 9.76 -12.25 2.89
C GLU A 19 8.30 -12.73 2.80
N LEU A 20 7.35 -11.86 2.45
CA LEU A 20 5.97 -12.26 2.17
C LEU A 20 5.88 -13.23 0.98
N ASP A 21 6.64 -12.95 -0.09
CA ASP A 21 6.70 -13.79 -1.29
C ASP A 21 7.27 -15.18 -0.99
N LYS A 22 8.41 -15.25 -0.27
CA LYS A 22 9.02 -16.52 0.16
C LYS A 22 8.11 -17.34 1.08
N ALA A 23 7.30 -16.68 1.90
CA ALA A 23 6.32 -17.33 2.76
C ALA A 23 5.07 -17.81 1.99
N GLY A 24 4.97 -17.56 0.68
CA GLY A 24 3.78 -17.87 -0.12
C GLY A 24 2.57 -16.98 0.19
N GLN A 25 2.79 -15.90 0.95
CA GLN A 25 1.77 -14.98 1.46
C GLN A 25 1.52 -13.80 0.51
N LEU A 26 2.22 -13.70 -0.61
CA LEU A 26 2.01 -12.64 -1.59
C LEU A 26 1.16 -13.15 -2.76
N ALA A 27 -0.01 -12.54 -2.97
CA ALA A 27 -0.84 -12.81 -4.14
C ALA A 27 -0.52 -11.83 -5.28
N ASP A 28 -0.29 -10.56 -4.96
CA ASP A 28 0.12 -9.53 -5.91
C ASP A 28 1.07 -8.54 -5.22
N ARG A 29 2.22 -8.25 -5.85
CA ARG A 29 3.18 -7.25 -5.35
C ARG A 29 2.64 -5.82 -5.44
N GLY A 30 1.55 -5.61 -6.18
CA GLY A 30 0.87 -4.34 -6.35
C GLY A 30 1.76 -3.25 -6.96
N ASN A 31 1.31 -2.00 -6.85
CA ASN A 31 2.03 -0.85 -7.42
C ASN A 31 1.95 0.38 -6.52
N ARG A 32 3.00 1.21 -6.59
CA ARG A 32 2.99 2.55 -6.00
C ARG A 32 2.19 3.49 -6.90
N LEU A 33 1.36 4.32 -6.29
CA LEU A 33 0.59 5.34 -6.98
C LEU A 33 1.33 6.68 -6.98
N LYS A 34 1.13 7.45 -8.06
CA LYS A 34 1.61 8.84 -8.13
C LYS A 34 0.67 9.74 -7.35
N LYS A 35 1.19 10.88 -6.86
CA LYS A 35 0.36 11.89 -6.20
C LYS A 35 -0.63 12.55 -7.17
N ALA A 36 -0.21 12.82 -8.40
CA ALA A 36 -1.09 13.40 -9.40
C ALA A 36 -2.05 12.34 -9.96
N GLY A 37 -3.31 12.71 -10.15
CA GLY A 37 -4.33 11.87 -10.74
C GLY A 37 -5.55 12.67 -11.18
N LYS A 38 -6.61 11.97 -11.55
CA LYS A 38 -7.93 12.54 -11.84
C LYS A 38 -8.97 11.82 -10.98
N VAL A 39 -9.95 12.55 -10.50
CA VAL A 39 -11.11 11.99 -9.78
C VAL A 39 -12.32 12.14 -10.68
N VAL A 40 -12.97 11.01 -10.99
CA VAL A 40 -14.23 10.98 -11.72
C VAL A 40 -15.37 10.84 -10.70
N ARG A 41 -16.37 11.70 -10.79
CA ARG A 41 -17.55 11.75 -9.93
C ARG A 41 -18.81 11.39 -10.73
N PRO A 42 -19.96 11.17 -10.06
CA PRO A 42 -21.24 10.99 -10.76
C PRO A 42 -21.49 12.08 -11.81
N GLU A 43 -22.28 11.74 -12.82
CA GLU A 43 -22.59 12.63 -13.95
C GLU A 43 -21.37 13.04 -14.80
N GLY A 44 -20.23 12.36 -14.62
CA GLY A 44 -19.03 12.55 -15.45
C GLY A 44 -18.16 13.75 -15.06
N LEU A 45 -18.39 14.36 -13.89
CA LEU A 45 -17.54 15.45 -13.41
C LEU A 45 -16.10 14.94 -13.13
N VAL A 46 -15.11 15.57 -13.76
CA VAL A 46 -13.68 15.24 -13.60
C VAL A 46 -12.95 16.39 -12.92
N THR A 47 -12.25 16.09 -11.82
CA THR A 47 -11.38 17.05 -11.11
C THR A 47 -9.95 16.54 -11.02
N ASP A 48 -9.01 17.45 -10.76
CA ASP A 48 -7.65 17.05 -10.37
C ASP A 48 -7.69 16.26 -9.06
N GLY A 49 -6.88 15.20 -9.01
CA GLY A 49 -6.80 14.27 -7.90
C GLY A 49 -5.49 14.38 -7.11
N PRO A 50 -5.26 13.44 -6.18
CA PRO A 50 -5.99 12.19 -5.99
C PRO A 50 -7.30 12.41 -5.22
N TYR A 51 -8.13 11.37 -5.10
CA TYR A 51 -9.18 11.38 -4.09
C TYR A 51 -8.53 11.32 -2.71
N VAL A 52 -8.99 12.18 -1.79
CA VAL A 52 -8.40 12.35 -0.45
C VAL A 52 -9.53 12.31 0.55
N GLU A 53 -9.34 11.55 1.63
CA GLU A 53 -10.22 11.55 2.81
C GLU A 53 -9.41 12.02 4.01
N LEU A 54 -9.90 13.01 4.77
CA LEU A 54 -9.24 13.52 5.98
C LEU A 54 -7.73 13.86 5.86
N LYS A 55 -7.30 14.38 4.71
CA LYS A 55 -5.90 14.69 4.35
C LYS A 55 -5.01 13.48 4.08
N GLU A 56 -5.60 12.29 3.95
CA GLU A 56 -4.90 11.07 3.57
C GLU A 56 -5.27 10.65 2.14
N ALA A 57 -4.27 10.15 1.42
CA ALA A 57 -4.46 9.61 0.07
C ALA A 57 -3.75 8.27 -0.04
N ILE A 58 -4.32 7.36 -0.83
CA ILE A 58 -3.74 6.05 -1.05
C ILE A 58 -2.46 6.17 -1.90
N GLY A 59 -1.33 5.74 -1.33
CA GLY A 59 -0.03 5.77 -1.97
C GLY A 59 0.34 4.50 -2.75
N GLY A 60 -0.44 3.44 -2.61
CA GLY A 60 -0.18 2.12 -3.17
C GLY A 60 -0.95 1.05 -2.41
N PHE A 61 -0.93 -0.17 -2.94
CA PHE A 61 -1.50 -1.34 -2.31
C PHE A 61 -0.68 -2.57 -2.71
N ILE A 62 -0.87 -3.66 -1.98
CA ILE A 62 -0.43 -5.02 -2.33
C ILE A 62 -1.59 -5.97 -2.05
N VAL A 63 -1.55 -7.19 -2.58
CA VAL A 63 -2.52 -8.23 -2.22
C VAL A 63 -1.77 -9.39 -1.59
N VAL A 64 -2.21 -9.79 -0.40
CA VAL A 64 -1.63 -10.88 0.37
C VAL A 64 -2.61 -12.03 0.51
N LYS A 65 -2.08 -13.23 0.79
CA LYS A 65 -2.83 -14.41 1.20
C LYS A 65 -2.64 -14.57 2.70
N ALA A 66 -3.73 -14.67 3.41
CA ALA A 66 -3.76 -14.89 4.85
C ALA A 66 -4.96 -15.78 5.19
N ASP A 67 -4.88 -16.47 6.32
CA ASP A 67 -5.97 -17.35 6.78
C ASP A 67 -7.19 -16.54 7.25
N ASP A 68 -6.95 -15.35 7.79
CA ASP A 68 -7.97 -14.41 8.26
C ASP A 68 -7.44 -12.96 8.27
N LEU A 69 -8.32 -12.03 8.68
CA LEU A 69 -8.01 -10.61 8.74
C LEU A 69 -6.94 -10.28 9.78
N ASP A 70 -6.88 -11.01 10.89
CA ASP A 70 -5.91 -10.79 11.96
C ASP A 70 -4.50 -11.20 11.52
N ALA A 71 -4.38 -12.32 10.80
CA ALA A 71 -3.14 -12.76 10.17
C ALA A 71 -2.66 -11.75 9.12
N ALA A 72 -3.55 -11.23 8.27
CA ALA A 72 -3.22 -10.16 7.32
C ALA A 72 -2.76 -8.87 8.04
N ALA A 73 -3.45 -8.47 9.11
CA ALA A 73 -3.05 -7.33 9.94
C ALA A 73 -1.69 -7.54 10.61
N ALA A 74 -1.37 -8.76 11.05
CA ALA A 74 -0.06 -9.09 11.59
C ALA A 74 1.05 -8.93 10.55
N MET A 75 0.83 -9.36 9.29
CA MET A 75 1.76 -9.16 8.17
C MET A 75 1.98 -7.67 7.88
N ALA A 76 0.89 -6.88 7.92
CA ALA A 76 0.91 -5.44 7.66
C ALA A 76 1.79 -4.64 8.65
N LYS A 77 1.99 -5.12 9.88
CA LYS A 77 2.87 -4.48 10.89
C LYS A 77 4.32 -4.31 10.41
N GLY A 78 4.76 -5.13 9.45
CA GLY A 78 6.09 -5.01 8.83
C GLY A 78 6.21 -3.92 7.76
N CYS A 79 5.11 -3.25 7.40
CA CYS A 79 5.09 -2.29 6.29
C CYS A 79 6.01 -1.08 6.57
N PRO A 80 6.97 -0.77 5.68
CA PRO A 80 7.90 0.34 5.91
C PRO A 80 7.24 1.73 5.89
N ILE A 81 5.97 1.86 5.48
CA ILE A 81 5.25 3.14 5.46
C ILE A 81 5.14 3.79 6.85
N PHE A 82 5.16 2.99 7.92
CA PHE A 82 5.11 3.50 9.29
C PHE A 82 6.33 4.35 9.65
N SER A 83 7.48 4.12 9.01
CA SER A 83 8.67 4.98 9.16
C SER A 83 8.48 6.39 8.57
N PHE A 84 7.39 6.61 7.85
CA PHE A 84 7.00 7.87 7.22
C PHE A 84 5.75 8.51 7.82
N GLY A 85 5.20 7.92 8.89
CA GLY A 85 3.95 8.37 9.49
C GLY A 85 2.71 8.10 8.63
N GLY A 86 2.80 7.18 7.66
CA GLY A 86 1.61 6.72 6.92
C GLY A 86 0.97 5.50 7.59
N ASN A 87 -0.23 5.15 7.11
CA ASN A 87 -1.06 4.08 7.65
C ASN A 87 -1.19 2.93 6.64
N VAL A 88 -1.63 1.76 7.12
CA VAL A 88 -2.06 0.63 6.31
C VAL A 88 -3.46 0.24 6.73
N GLU A 89 -4.38 0.25 5.78
CA GLU A 89 -5.71 -0.34 5.91
C GLU A 89 -5.67 -1.76 5.37
N VAL A 90 -6.22 -2.72 6.11
CA VAL A 90 -6.28 -4.13 5.70
C VAL A 90 -7.74 -4.51 5.48
N ARG A 91 -8.04 -5.04 4.29
CA ARG A 91 -9.39 -5.43 3.89
C ARG A 91 -9.35 -6.74 3.13
N GLU A 92 -10.39 -7.52 3.35
CA GLU A 92 -10.69 -8.69 2.53
C GLU A 92 -11.15 -8.25 1.13
N ILE A 93 -10.84 -9.07 0.13
CA ILE A 93 -11.25 -8.85 -1.26
C ILE A 93 -12.45 -9.74 -1.53
N ASP A 94 -13.61 -9.14 -1.73
CA ASP A 94 -14.77 -9.83 -2.28
C ASP A 94 -14.51 -10.13 -3.76
N VAL A 95 -14.47 -11.42 -4.10
CA VAL A 95 -14.36 -11.86 -5.50
C VAL A 95 -15.75 -11.79 -6.13
N LEU A 96 -15.86 -11.02 -7.23
CA LEU A 96 -17.05 -10.93 -8.05
C LEU A 96 -17.23 -12.18 -8.94
#